data_AF-A0A1V5WVX5-F1
#
_entry.id   AF-A0A1V5WVX5-F1
#
_cell.length_a   1.000
_cell.length_b   1.000
_cell.length_c   1.000
_cell.angle_alpha   90.00
_cell.angle_beta   90.00
_cell.angle_gamma   90.00
#
_symmetry.space_group_name_H-M   'P 1'
#
loop_
_entity.id
_entity.type
_entity.pdbx_description
1 polymer ?
#
loop_
_entity_poly.entity_id
_entity_poly.type
_entity_poly.pdbx_seq_one_letter_code
_entity_poly.pdbx_strand_id
1 'polypeptide(L)'
;MSEVVEIKATYKKGDVPKEFVTLYDFGGDLEGAKAKFGEKVVYDNFVRSGKITIQAAIRRFAEQGLDENQIADKVSNIVLGVASERVVDPIAATINKFASLTPEAQAELLSKLKSMKK
;
A
#
# COMPACT_ATOMS: atom_id res chain seq x y z
N MET A 1 13.15 27.53 -4.33
CA MET A 1 12.83 27.73 -2.90
C MET A 1 12.75 26.35 -2.27
N SER A 2 13.39 26.11 -1.13
CA SER A 2 13.34 24.79 -0.48
C SER A 2 11.92 24.50 0.00
N GLU A 3 11.37 23.36 -0.40
CA GLU A 3 10.08 22.89 0.10
C GLU A 3 10.33 22.16 1.42
N VAL A 4 9.89 22.77 2.52
CA VAL A 4 9.95 22.16 3.85
C VAL A 4 8.76 21.22 4.01
N VAL A 5 9.04 19.98 4.40
CA VAL A 5 8.02 18.95 4.59
C VAL A 5 7.70 18.81 6.07
N GLU A 6 6.41 18.80 6.40
CA GLU A 6 5.95 18.51 7.76
C GLU A 6 6.09 17.02 8.07
N ILE A 7 6.83 16.70 9.13
CA ILE A 7 7.06 15.35 9.62
C ILE A 7 6.32 15.17 10.94
N LYS A 8 5.43 14.19 10.97
CA LYS A 8 4.71 13.76 12.18
C LYS A 8 5.26 12.43 12.66
N ALA A 9 5.50 12.33 13.96
CA ALA A 9 5.91 11.08 14.60
C ALA A 9 5.17 10.89 15.91
N THR A 10 4.73 9.66 16.17
CA THR A 10 4.13 9.27 17.44
C THR A 10 5.17 8.50 18.26
N TYR A 11 5.21 8.76 19.57
CA TYR A 11 6.10 8.10 20.51
C TYR A 11 5.32 7.72 21.76
N LYS A 12 5.35 6.45 22.14
CA LYS A 12 4.73 5.95 23.36
C LYS A 12 5.83 5.54 24.34
N LYS A 13 5.85 6.16 25.52
CA LYS A 13 6.67 5.73 26.67
C LYS A 13 5.75 5.48 27.86
N GLY A 14 5.56 4.21 28.23
CA GLY A 14 4.49 3.82 29.15
C GLY A 14 3.12 4.05 28.52
N ASP A 15 2.14 4.51 29.29
CA ASP A 15 0.77 4.75 28.78
C ASP A 15 0.52 6.18 28.27
N VAL A 16 1.55 7.01 28.20
CA VAL A 16 1.41 8.38 27.68
C VAL A 16 1.79 8.39 26.20
N PRO A 17 0.81 8.54 25.27
CA PRO A 17 1.11 8.83 23.88
C PRO A 17 1.62 10.28 23.77
N LYS A 18 2.71 10.47 23.04
CA LYS A 18 3.20 11.78 22.62
C LYS A 18 3.21 11.85 21.11
N GLU A 19 2.89 13.03 20.60
CA GLU A 19 2.99 13.34 19.17
C GLU A 19 3.99 14.47 18.99
N PHE A 20 4.80 14.36 17.96
CA PHE A 20 5.78 15.35 17.57
C PHE A 20 5.52 15.76 16.14
N VAL A 21 5.59 17.07 15.89
CA VAL A 21 5.52 17.65 14.56
C VAL A 21 6.78 18.50 14.39
N THR A 22 7.51 18.29 13.30
CA THR A 22 8.68 19.09 12.94
C THR A 22 8.69 19.36 11.45
N LEU A 23 9.40 20.40 11.03
CA LEU A 23 9.62 20.71 9.62
C LEU A 23 11.03 20.23 9.24
N TYR A 24 11.13 19.54 8.11
CA TYR A 24 12.43 19.10 7.58
C TYR A 24 12.54 19.43 6.09
N ASP A 25 13.67 20.01 5.72
CA ASP A 25 13.96 20.37 4.33
C ASP A 25 14.65 19.21 3.62
N PHE A 26 13.94 18.58 2.68
CA PHE A 26 14.47 17.49 1.83
C PHE A 26 15.12 17.98 0.53
N GLY A 27 15.29 19.29 0.35
CA GLY A 27 15.90 19.88 -0.84
C GLY A 27 14.92 20.35 -1.90
N GLY A 28 13.60 20.21 -1.69
CA GLY A 28 12.53 20.72 -2.56
C GLY A 28 12.31 19.95 -3.87
N ASP A 29 13.36 19.44 -4.50
CA ASP A 29 13.30 18.60 -5.70
C ASP A 29 14.46 17.58 -5.75
N LEU A 30 14.56 16.82 -6.84
CA LEU A 30 15.61 15.80 -7.00
C LEU A 30 17.01 16.42 -6.99
N GLU A 31 17.22 17.54 -7.67
CA GLU A 31 18.53 18.17 -7.79
C GLU A 31 18.94 18.83 -6.46
N GLY A 32 18.01 19.46 -5.77
CA GLY A 32 18.21 20.00 -4.43
C GLY A 32 18.46 18.90 -3.39
N ALA A 33 17.76 17.76 -3.48
CA ALA A 33 18.04 16.60 -2.64
C ALA A 33 19.44 16.02 -2.88
N LYS A 34 19.85 15.89 -4.16
CA LYS A 34 21.21 15.46 -4.52
C LYS A 34 22.27 16.42 -3.99
N ALA A 35 22.05 17.73 -4.14
CA ALA A 35 22.96 18.75 -3.64
C ALA A 35 23.08 18.72 -2.11
N LYS A 36 21.98 18.44 -1.40
CA LYS A 36 21.93 18.45 0.07
C LYS A 36 22.46 17.17 0.72
N PHE A 37 22.17 16.01 0.12
CA PHE A 37 22.44 14.70 0.74
C PHE A 37 23.43 13.83 -0.04
N GLY A 38 23.73 14.18 -1.27
CA GLY A 38 24.55 13.40 -2.19
C GLY A 38 23.73 12.39 -3.01
N GLU A 39 24.11 12.22 -4.26
CA GLU A 39 23.43 11.37 -5.23
C GLU A 39 23.26 9.92 -4.75
N LYS A 40 24.33 9.35 -4.17
CA LYS A 40 24.29 7.98 -3.65
C LYS A 40 23.23 7.80 -2.56
N VAL A 41 23.14 8.74 -1.62
CA VAL A 41 22.17 8.66 -0.51
C VAL A 41 20.74 8.76 -1.03
N VAL A 42 20.49 9.67 -1.97
CA VAL A 42 19.19 9.83 -2.62
C VAL A 42 18.79 8.55 -3.34
N TYR A 43 19.70 7.98 -4.14
CA TYR A 43 19.45 6.72 -4.85
C TYR A 43 19.22 5.53 -3.90
N ASP A 44 20.06 5.37 -2.87
CA ASP A 44 19.92 4.28 -1.90
C ASP A 44 18.56 4.37 -1.15
N ASN A 45 18.11 5.58 -0.82
CA ASN A 45 16.80 5.81 -0.21
C ASN A 45 15.65 5.45 -1.16
N PHE A 46 15.75 5.82 -2.44
CA PHE A 46 14.81 5.41 -3.48
C PHE A 46 14.73 3.89 -3.60
N VAL A 47 15.88 3.21 -3.71
CA VAL A 47 15.96 1.74 -3.79
C VAL A 47 15.35 1.09 -2.55
N ARG A 48 15.62 1.64 -1.35
CA ARG A 48 15.05 1.13 -0.09
C ARG A 48 13.52 1.20 -0.12
N SER A 49 12.95 2.33 -0.55
CA SER A 49 11.49 2.48 -0.66
C SER A 49 10.92 1.49 -1.70
N GLY A 50 11.53 1.40 -2.88
CA GLY A 50 11.13 0.47 -3.93
C GLY A 50 11.12 -0.99 -3.48
N LYS A 51 12.14 -1.42 -2.71
CA LYS A 51 12.21 -2.77 -2.14
C LYS A 51 10.99 -3.09 -1.27
N ILE A 52 10.52 -2.16 -0.45
CA ILE A 52 9.34 -2.37 0.41
C ILE A 52 8.08 -2.58 -0.45
N THR A 53 7.92 -1.78 -1.51
CA THR A 53 6.81 -1.93 -2.47
C THR A 53 6.84 -3.28 -3.16
N ILE A 54 8.00 -3.71 -3.65
CA ILE A 54 8.15 -5.02 -4.31
C ILE A 54 7.90 -6.17 -3.33
N GLN A 55 8.40 -6.08 -2.10
CA GLN A 55 8.13 -7.08 -1.06
C GLN A 55 6.63 -7.20 -0.75
N ALA A 56 5.90 -6.07 -0.69
CA ALA A 56 4.45 -6.09 -0.50
C ALA A 56 3.74 -6.78 -1.69
N ALA A 57 4.18 -6.52 -2.92
CA ALA A 57 3.65 -7.19 -4.11
C ALA A 57 3.90 -8.70 -4.10
N ILE A 58 5.10 -9.14 -3.72
CA ILE A 58 5.45 -10.56 -3.57
C ILE A 58 4.52 -11.24 -2.57
N ARG A 59 4.31 -10.63 -1.38
CA ARG A 59 3.39 -11.18 -0.36
C ARG A 59 1.98 -11.35 -0.92
N ARG A 60 1.46 -10.32 -1.61
CA ARG A 60 0.14 -10.37 -2.26
C ARG A 60 0.04 -11.49 -3.30
N PHE A 61 1.08 -11.71 -4.11
CA PHE A 61 1.08 -12.76 -5.11
C PHE A 61 1.22 -14.16 -4.50
N ALA A 62 1.99 -14.30 -3.42
CA ALA A 62 2.07 -15.54 -2.66
C ALA A 62 0.72 -15.89 -2.00
N GLU A 63 -0.02 -14.92 -1.47
CA GLU A 63 -1.40 -15.11 -0.97
C GLU A 63 -2.37 -15.59 -2.05
N GLN A 64 -2.09 -15.31 -3.33
CA GLN A 64 -2.86 -15.81 -4.48
C GLN A 64 -2.47 -17.23 -4.89
N GLY A 65 -1.50 -17.86 -4.21
CA GLY A 65 -1.04 -19.21 -4.50
C GLY A 65 -0.11 -19.33 -5.71
N LEU A 66 0.49 -18.23 -6.17
CA LEU A 66 1.44 -18.23 -7.28
C LEU A 66 2.79 -18.81 -6.84
N ASP A 67 3.47 -19.52 -7.76
CA ASP A 67 4.81 -20.04 -7.53
C ASP A 67 5.92 -18.98 -7.76
N GLU A 68 7.16 -19.32 -7.39
CA GLU A 68 8.30 -18.39 -7.46
C GLU A 68 8.56 -17.83 -8.86
N ASN A 69 8.41 -18.64 -9.92
CA ASN A 69 8.65 -18.19 -11.29
C ASN A 69 7.55 -17.22 -11.73
N GLN A 70 6.29 -17.56 -11.43
CA GLN A 70 5.14 -16.70 -11.72
C GLN A 70 5.23 -15.36 -10.96
N ILE A 71 5.71 -15.39 -9.72
CA ILE A 71 5.94 -14.18 -8.92
C ILE A 71 7.06 -13.34 -9.55
N ALA A 72 8.18 -13.95 -9.95
CA ALA A 72 9.30 -13.24 -10.57
C ALA A 72 8.86 -12.53 -11.85
N ASP A 73 8.08 -13.19 -12.69
CA ASP A 73 7.50 -12.61 -13.91
C ASP A 73 6.56 -11.44 -13.61
N LYS A 74 5.71 -11.55 -12.58
CA LYS A 74 4.84 -10.43 -12.19
C LYS A 74 5.60 -9.26 -11.61
N VAL A 75 6.65 -9.52 -10.83
CA VAL A 75 7.47 -8.50 -10.17
C VAL A 75 8.32 -7.72 -11.18
N SER A 76 8.89 -8.38 -12.19
CA SER A 76 9.72 -7.73 -13.22
C SER A 76 8.94 -6.70 -14.04
N ASN A 77 7.61 -6.85 -14.11
CA ASN A 77 6.71 -5.92 -14.80
C ASN A 77 6.21 -4.76 -13.93
N ILE A 78 6.59 -4.69 -12.65
CA ILE A 78 6.16 -3.60 -11.77
C ILE A 78 6.95 -2.31 -12.08
N VAL A 79 6.21 -1.24 -12.38
CA VAL A 79 6.74 0.12 -12.45
C VAL A 79 6.40 0.84 -11.15
N LEU A 80 7.42 1.25 -10.39
CA LEU A 80 7.23 1.96 -9.13
C LEU A 80 6.49 3.28 -9.35
N GLY A 81 5.53 3.59 -8.47
CA GLY A 81 4.70 4.80 -8.56
C GLY A 81 3.50 4.67 -9.51
N VAL A 82 3.44 3.63 -10.34
CA VAL A 82 2.24 3.33 -11.14
C VAL A 82 1.34 2.39 -10.35
N ALA A 83 0.10 2.80 -10.13
CA ALA A 83 -0.88 1.96 -9.47
C ALA A 83 -1.14 0.70 -10.31
N SER A 84 -0.92 -0.47 -9.72
CA SER A 84 -1.32 -1.74 -10.32
C SER A 84 -2.84 -1.73 -10.51
N GLU A 85 -3.30 -2.10 -11.71
CA GLU A 85 -4.72 -2.29 -11.95
C GLU A 85 -5.26 -3.36 -10.98
N ARG A 86 -6.29 -3.00 -10.22
CA ARG A 86 -6.88 -3.88 -9.22
C ARG A 86 -7.96 -4.70 -9.89
N VAL A 87 -7.63 -5.92 -10.32
CA VAL A 87 -8.64 -6.89 -10.74
C VAL A 87 -9.31 -7.44 -9.49
N VAL A 88 -10.58 -7.12 -9.29
CA VAL A 88 -11.42 -7.67 -8.20
C VAL A 88 -12.32 -8.72 -8.81
N ASP A 89 -12.21 -9.97 -8.36
CA ASP A 89 -13.24 -10.98 -8.63
C ASP A 89 -14.52 -10.58 -7.90
N PRO A 90 -15.59 -10.18 -8.62
CA PRO A 90 -16.81 -9.68 -8.01
C PRO A 90 -17.55 -10.76 -7.21
N ILE A 91 -17.41 -12.04 -7.58
CA ILE A 91 -18.04 -13.15 -6.88
C ILE A 91 -17.30 -13.42 -5.57
N ALA A 92 -15.98 -13.57 -5.61
CA ALA A 92 -15.18 -13.79 -4.40
C ALA A 92 -15.29 -12.59 -3.42
N ALA A 93 -15.29 -11.36 -3.94
CA ALA A 93 -15.49 -10.16 -3.12
C ALA A 93 -16.86 -10.15 -2.44
N THR A 94 -17.90 -10.55 -3.16
CA THR A 94 -19.27 -10.65 -2.62
C THR A 94 -19.37 -11.73 -1.55
N ILE A 95 -18.76 -12.91 -1.77
CA ILE A 95 -18.72 -14.00 -0.79
C ILE A 95 -18.00 -13.56 0.49
N ASN A 96 -16.82 -12.96 0.36
CA ASN A 96 -16.05 -12.46 1.50
C ASN A 96 -16.82 -11.40 2.27
N LYS A 97 -17.50 -10.48 1.56
CA LYS A 97 -18.34 -9.47 2.21
C LYS A 97 -19.52 -10.12 2.93
N PHE A 98 -20.20 -11.08 2.30
CA PHE A 98 -21.31 -11.81 2.88
C PHE A 98 -20.92 -12.53 4.17
N ALA A 99 -19.77 -13.21 4.19
CA ALA A 99 -19.26 -13.90 5.37
C ALA A 99 -18.99 -12.97 6.57
N SER A 100 -18.69 -11.69 6.31
CA SER A 100 -18.43 -10.68 7.35
C SER A 100 -19.69 -9.99 7.91
N LEU A 101 -20.87 -10.25 7.34
CA LEU A 101 -22.13 -9.62 7.76
C LEU A 101 -22.76 -10.34 8.96
N THR A 102 -23.59 -9.62 9.73
CA THR A 102 -24.45 -10.26 10.75
C THR A 102 -25.49 -11.16 10.09
N PRO A 103 -26.07 -12.14 10.81
CA PRO A 103 -27.08 -13.03 10.26
C PRO A 103 -28.28 -12.31 9.65
N GLU A 104 -28.72 -11.19 10.25
CA GLU A 104 -29.84 -10.39 9.75
C GLU A 104 -29.47 -9.72 8.42
N ALA A 105 -28.27 -9.13 8.33
CA ALA A 105 -27.77 -8.49 7.12
C ALA A 105 -27.49 -9.50 5.99
N GLN A 106 -27.08 -10.73 6.34
CA GLN A 106 -26.97 -11.84 5.39
C GLN A 106 -28.33 -12.22 4.81
N ALA A 107 -29.36 -12.39 5.65
CA ALA A 107 -30.71 -12.72 5.20
C ALA A 107 -31.31 -11.64 4.28
N GLU A 108 -31.08 -10.36 4.62
CA GLU A 108 -31.50 -9.24 3.78
C GLU A 108 -30.80 -9.24 2.41
N LEU A 109 -29.48 -9.45 2.39
CA LEU A 109 -28.72 -9.51 1.14
C LEU A 109 -29.18 -10.67 0.24
N LEU A 110 -29.42 -11.85 0.82
CA LEU A 110 -29.95 -13.01 0.08
C LEU A 110 -31.34 -12.74 -0.48
N SER A 111 -32.21 -12.06 0.26
CA SER A 111 -33.56 -11.70 -0.19
C SER A 111 -33.48 -10.78 -1.43
N LYS A 112 -32.64 -9.74 -1.36
CA LYS A 112 -32.39 -8.82 -2.49
C LYS A 112 -31.81 -9.54 -3.71
N LEU A 113 -30.84 -10.43 -3.53
CA LEU A 113 -30.27 -11.18 -4.66
C LEU A 113 -31.29 -12.11 -5.33
N LYS A 114 -32.16 -12.77 -4.55
CA LYS A 114 -33.22 -13.62 -5.08
C LYS A 114 -34.28 -12.84 -5.85
N SER A 115 -34.65 -11.64 -5.40
CA SER A 115 -35.64 -10.81 -6.09
C SER A 115 -35.10 -10.17 -7.39
N MET A 116 -33.78 -10.08 -7.55
CA MET A 116 -33.14 -9.59 -8.77
C MET A 116 -32.94 -10.68 -9.84
N LYS A 117 -33.19 -11.95 -9.51
CA LYS A 117 -33.07 -13.06 -10.45
C LYS A 117 -34.24 -12.97 -11.47
N LYS A 118 -33.92 -12.60 -12.72
CA LYS A 118 -34.87 -12.69 -13.85
C LYS A 118 -35.25 -14.13 -14.13
#